data_AF-A0A2Z6ZZS5-F1
#
_entry.id   AF-A0A2Z6ZZS5-F1
#
_cell.length_a   1.000
_cell.length_b   1.000
_cell.length_c   1.000
_cell.angle_alpha   90.00
_cell.angle_beta   90.00
_cell.angle_gamma   90.00
#
_symmetry.space_group_name_H-M   'P 1'
#
loop_
_entity.id
_entity.type
_entity.pdbx_description
1 polymer ?
#
loop_
_entity_poly.entity_id
_entity_poly.type
_entity_poly.pdbx_seq_one_letter_code
_entity_poly.pdbx_strand_id
1 'polypeptide(L)'
;MANSEGFPAADVRRELNPGLDKDFQVDPISSEVAASKEIQEQFEAAKKAREQENKDAMQSFKTTIIVSGVVVVVAGAVFAIAKKLREK
;
A
#
# COMPACT_ATOMS: atom_id res chain seq x y z
N MET A 1 -20.90 -59.54 9.18
CA MET A 1 -21.54 -58.28 9.59
C MET A 1 -21.09 -57.23 8.58
N ALA A 2 -21.94 -56.90 7.61
CA ALA A 2 -21.60 -55.95 6.56
C ALA A 2 -21.87 -54.53 7.07
N ASN A 3 -20.81 -53.75 7.29
CA ASN A 3 -20.93 -52.32 7.52
C ASN A 3 -21.37 -51.68 6.20
N SER A 4 -22.60 -51.17 6.16
CA SER A 4 -23.14 -50.42 5.04
C SER A 4 -22.43 -49.08 4.92
N GLU A 5 -21.38 -49.05 4.11
CA GLU A 5 -20.65 -47.85 3.71
C GLU A 5 -21.49 -47.10 2.64
N GLY A 6 -22.65 -46.58 3.06
CA GLY A 6 -23.52 -45.75 2.23
C GLY A 6 -23.19 -44.28 2.39
N PHE A 7 -23.59 -43.46 1.40
CA PHE A 7 -23.48 -42.01 1.53
C PHE A 7 -24.23 -41.52 2.79
N PRO A 8 -23.69 -40.50 3.50
CA PRO A 8 -24.38 -39.91 4.63
C PRO A 8 -25.74 -39.37 4.19
N ALA A 9 -26.74 -39.46 5.09
CA ALA A 9 -28.04 -38.89 4.82
C ALA A 9 -27.93 -37.36 4.62
N ALA A 10 -28.48 -36.86 3.51
CA ALA A 10 -28.52 -35.44 3.20
C ALA A 10 -29.39 -34.69 4.23
N ASP A 11 -28.86 -33.60 4.79
CA ASP A 11 -29.62 -32.73 5.68
C ASP A 11 -30.28 -31.64 4.85
N VAL A 12 -31.50 -31.96 4.39
CA VAL A 12 -32.33 -31.08 3.55
C VAL A 12 -32.55 -29.71 4.20
N ARG A 13 -32.57 -29.60 5.53
CA ARG A 13 -32.79 -28.30 6.20
C ARG A 13 -31.55 -27.44 6.13
N ARG A 14 -30.36 -28.03 6.27
CA ARG A 14 -29.08 -27.33 6.17
C ARG A 14 -28.77 -26.96 4.72
N GLU A 15 -29.02 -27.88 3.79
CA GLU A 15 -28.75 -27.69 2.35
C GLU A 15 -29.67 -26.65 1.69
N LEU A 16 -30.96 -26.60 2.08
CA LEU A 16 -31.89 -25.59 1.55
C LEU A 16 -31.69 -24.20 2.17
N ASN A 17 -30.89 -24.09 3.23
CA ASN A 17 -30.66 -22.83 3.95
C ASN A 17 -29.15 -22.57 4.10
N PRO A 18 -28.45 -22.17 3.02
CA PRO A 18 -27.00 -22.01 3.03
C PRO A 18 -26.49 -20.94 4.01
N GLY A 19 -27.36 -20.04 4.50
CA GLY A 19 -27.00 -19.06 5.54
C GLY A 19 -27.05 -19.60 6.98
N LEU A 20 -27.65 -20.79 7.19
CA LEU A 20 -27.65 -21.47 8.50
C LEU A 20 -26.36 -22.27 8.74
N ASP A 21 -25.69 -22.66 7.65
CA ASP A 21 -24.43 -23.36 7.69
C ASP A 21 -23.28 -22.37 7.61
N LYS A 22 -22.50 -22.25 8.68
CA LYS A 22 -21.28 -21.41 8.71
C LYS A 22 -20.02 -22.26 8.75
N ASP A 23 -20.16 -23.57 8.94
CA ASP A 23 -19.07 -24.51 9.14
C ASP A 23 -18.86 -25.31 7.86
N PHE A 24 -18.47 -24.60 6.80
CA PHE A 24 -17.99 -25.23 5.58
C PHE A 24 -16.55 -25.68 5.83
N GLN A 25 -16.32 -27.00 5.78
CA GLN A 25 -14.96 -27.53 5.69
C GLN A 25 -14.39 -27.17 4.33
N VAL A 26 -13.71 -26.03 4.27
CA VAL A 26 -12.88 -25.67 3.13
C VAL A 26 -11.63 -26.54 3.14
N ASP A 27 -11.22 -27.01 1.96
CA ASP A 27 -9.96 -27.71 1.78
C ASP A 27 -8.82 -26.82 2.30
N PRO A 28 -7.93 -27.32 3.18
CA PRO A 28 -6.78 -26.58 3.70
C PRO A 28 -5.99 -25.80 2.64
N ILE A 29 -5.87 -26.36 1.43
CA ILE A 29 -5.16 -25.72 0.31
C ILE A 29 -5.85 -24.41 -0.13
N SER A 30 -7.18 -24.37 -0.11
CA SER A 30 -7.94 -23.17 -0.49
C SER A 30 -7.79 -22.05 0.54
N SER A 31 -7.73 -22.38 1.83
CA SER A 31 -7.48 -21.42 2.91
C SER A 31 -6.09 -20.81 2.82
N GLU A 32 -5.08 -21.61 2.47
CA GLU A 32 -3.70 -21.15 2.32
C GLU A 32 -3.54 -20.18 1.13
N VAL A 33 -4.24 -20.44 0.03
CA VAL A 33 -4.26 -19.54 -1.15
C VAL A 33 -4.97 -18.23 -0.84
N ALA A 34 -6.10 -18.26 -0.11
CA ALA A 34 -6.81 -17.05 0.30
C ALA A 34 -5.96 -16.18 1.24
N ALA A 35 -5.33 -16.79 2.24
CA ALA A 35 -4.42 -16.09 3.15
C ALA A 35 -3.20 -15.52 2.42
N SER A 36 -2.62 -16.29 1.49
CA SER A 36 -1.48 -15.83 0.69
C SER A 36 -1.82 -14.62 -0.18
N LYS A 37 -3.03 -14.60 -0.75
CA LYS A 37 -3.50 -13.49 -1.58
C LYS A 37 -3.72 -12.22 -0.75
N GLU A 38 -4.32 -12.34 0.42
CA GLU A 38 -4.50 -11.21 1.34
C GLU A 38 -3.15 -10.60 1.77
N ILE A 39 -2.17 -11.43 2.11
CA ILE A 39 -0.81 -10.98 2.46
C ILE A 39 -0.15 -10.27 1.28
N GLN A 40 -0.32 -10.78 0.07
CA GLN A 40 0.24 -10.19 -1.14
C GLN A 40 -0.38 -8.83 -1.46
N GLU A 41 -1.70 -8.68 -1.33
CA GLU A 41 -2.41 -7.42 -1.53
C GLU A 41 -1.97 -6.35 -0.50
N GLN A 42 -1.80 -6.73 0.77
CA GLN A 42 -1.27 -5.83 1.81
C GLN A 42 0.17 -5.38 1.51
N PHE A 43 1.02 -6.29 1.05
CA PHE A 43 2.40 -5.97 0.69
C PHE A 43 2.47 -5.02 -0.51
N GLU A 44 1.64 -5.24 -1.53
CA GLU A 44 1.56 -4.35 -2.69
C GLU A 44 1.05 -2.95 -2.34
N ALA A 45 0.04 -2.86 -1.46
CA ALA A 45 -0.46 -1.58 -0.96
C ALA A 45 0.62 -0.80 -0.19
N ALA A 46 1.33 -1.48 0.72
CA ALA A 46 2.43 -0.90 1.47
C ALA A 46 3.59 -0.43 0.55
N LYS A 47 3.90 -1.22 -0.49
CA LYS A 47 4.92 -0.86 -1.48
C LYS A 47 4.53 0.38 -2.29
N LYS A 48 3.27 0.45 -2.74
CA LYS A 48 2.75 1.63 -3.49
C LYS A 48 2.77 2.89 -2.62
N ALA A 49 2.35 2.80 -1.36
CA ALA A 49 2.41 3.92 -0.43
C ALA A 49 3.86 4.42 -0.26
N ARG A 50 4.80 3.50 -0.01
CA ARG A 50 6.22 3.84 0.13
C ARG A 50 6.81 4.44 -1.15
N GLU A 51 6.47 3.94 -2.32
CA GLU A 51 6.92 4.53 -3.59
C GLU A 51 6.38 5.96 -3.79
N GLN A 52 5.14 6.22 -3.38
CA GLN A 52 4.54 7.55 -3.46
C GLN A 52 5.21 8.54 -2.50
N GLU A 53 5.47 8.13 -1.26
CA GLU A 53 6.24 8.92 -0.28
C GLU A 53 7.65 9.27 -0.80
N ASN A 54 8.34 8.29 -1.39
CA ASN A 54 9.68 8.52 -1.94
C ASN A 54 9.66 9.50 -3.14
N LYS A 55 8.64 9.41 -4.00
CA LYS A 55 8.47 10.33 -5.13
C LYS A 55 8.22 11.76 -4.64
N ASP A 56 7.38 11.92 -3.62
CA ASP A 56 7.05 13.23 -3.06
C ASP A 56 8.25 13.87 -2.33
N ALA A 57 8.99 13.07 -1.55
CA ALA A 57 10.23 13.49 -0.93
C ALA A 57 11.28 13.94 -1.97
N MET A 58 11.42 13.19 -3.06
CA MET A 58 12.34 13.54 -4.16
C MET A 58 11.92 14.84 -4.87
N GLN A 59 10.61 15.06 -5.07
CA GLN A 59 10.08 16.27 -5.68
C GLN A 59 10.27 17.49 -4.77
N SER A 60 10.05 17.31 -3.47
CA SER A 60 10.30 18.34 -2.45
C SER A 60 11.78 18.71 -2.38
N PHE A 61 12.69 17.73 -2.45
CA PHE A 61 14.12 17.96 -2.49
C PHE A 61 14.57 18.74 -3.74
N LYS A 62 14.08 18.36 -4.93
CA LYS A 62 14.35 19.10 -6.18
C LYS A 62 13.88 20.55 -6.10
N THR A 63 12.67 20.77 -5.58
CA THR A 63 12.10 22.11 -5.41
C THR A 63 12.95 22.93 -4.44
N THR A 64 13.37 22.34 -3.31
CA THR A 64 14.20 23.01 -2.31
C THR A 64 15.54 23.47 -2.88
N ILE A 65 16.22 22.62 -3.68
CA ILE A 65 17.48 22.99 -4.33
C ILE A 65 17.27 24.18 -5.26
N ILE A 66 16.25 24.16 -6.11
CA ILE A 66 15.96 25.25 -7.06
C ILE A 66 15.69 26.56 -6.31
N VAL A 67 14.82 26.53 -5.29
CA VAL A 67 14.49 27.71 -4.49
C VAL A 67 15.73 28.24 -3.77
N SER A 68 16.58 27.35 -3.22
CA SER A 68 17.82 27.76 -2.54
C SER A 68 18.79 28.49 -3.49
N GLY A 69 18.91 28.03 -4.74
CA GLY A 69 19.72 28.70 -5.76
C GLY A 69 19.23 30.10 -6.07
N VAL A 70 17.92 30.30 -6.23
CA VAL A 70 17.33 31.62 -6.52
C VAL A 70 17.63 32.62 -5.39
N VAL A 71 17.47 32.21 -4.13
CA VAL A 71 17.73 33.08 -2.97
C VAL A 71 19.18 33.55 -2.94
N VAL A 72 20.15 32.65 -3.21
CA VAL A 72 21.58 33.01 -3.24
C VAL A 72 21.88 34.03 -4.34
N VAL A 73 21.29 33.87 -5.53
CA VAL A 73 21.47 34.82 -6.64
C VAL A 73 20.87 36.19 -6.30
N VAL A 74 19.66 36.23 -5.73
CA VAL A 74 19.01 37.48 -5.32
C VAL A 74 19.82 38.19 -4.24
N ALA A 75 20.27 37.48 -3.21
CA ALA A 75 21.12 38.02 -2.16
C ALA A 75 22.45 38.56 -2.73
N GLY A 76 23.07 37.84 -3.66
CA GLY A 76 24.29 38.27 -4.36
C GLY A 76 24.08 39.56 -5.17
N ALA A 77 22.96 39.68 -5.88
CA ALA A 77 22.63 40.88 -6.65
C ALA A 77 22.42 42.11 -5.74
N VAL A 78 21.65 41.97 -4.66
CA VAL A 78 21.44 43.04 -3.68
C VAL A 78 22.76 43.42 -3.02
N PHE A 79 23.59 42.45 -2.65
CA PHE A 79 24.90 42.68 -2.05
C PHE A 79 25.86 43.42 -2.99
N ALA A 80 25.87 43.07 -4.28
CA ALA A 80 26.68 43.76 -5.29
C ALA A 80 26.27 45.23 -5.45
N ILE A 81 24.96 45.50 -5.49
CA ILE A 81 24.42 46.87 -5.56
C ILE A 81 24.79 47.66 -4.30
N ALA A 82 24.57 47.08 -3.12
CA ALA A 82 24.88 47.72 -1.85
C ALA A 82 26.38 48.00 -1.68
N LYS A 83 27.25 47.06 -2.09
CA LYS A 83 28.71 47.26 -2.08
C LYS A 83 29.11 48.41 -3.00
N LYS A 84 28.55 48.48 -4.21
CA LYS A 84 28.85 49.54 -5.18
C LYS A 84 28.42 50.94 -4.69
N LEU A 85 27.39 51.02 -3.85
CA LEU A 85 26.94 52.28 -3.23
C LEU A 85 27.81 52.70 -2.02
N ARG A 86 28.44 51.76 -1.32
CA ARG A 86 29.27 52.02 -0.13
C ARG A 86 30.72 52.41 -0.44
N GLU A 87 31.19 52.13 -1.66
CA GLU A 87 32.53 52.52 -2.16
C GLU A 87 32.54 53.93 -2.81
N LYS A 88 31.42 54.66 -2.80
CA LYS A 88 31.34 56.10 -3.14
C LYS A 88 31.28 56.93 -1.87
#